data_AF-A0A7W0Y7I8-F1
#
_entry.id   AF-A0A7W0Y7I8-F1
#
_cell.length_a   1.000
_cell.length_b   1.000
_cell.length_c   1.000
_cell.angle_alpha   90.00
_cell.angle_beta   90.00
_cell.angle_gamma   90.00
#
_symmetry.space_group_name_H-M   'P 1'
#
loop_
_entity.id
_entity.type
_entity.pdbx_description
1 polymer ?
#
loop_
_entity_poly.entity_id
_entity_poly.type
_entity_poly.pdbx_seq_one_letter_code
_entity_poly.pdbx_strand_id
1 'polypeptide(L)'
;TLQQAPVIIVTKDQITYQGQLVASVDSVLRDDSPTFKIDALFERLDAASKKIKEEVGMNKLPKDLAKACEDAKQNIRPQPGKICPDGLAILQADESTDARLINKIVNTAKAAGFDNLLFAVKNK
;
A
#
# COMPACT_ATOMS: atom_id res chain seq x y z
N THR A 1 13.28 -1.50 9.31
CA THR A 1 12.89 -2.74 8.61
C THR A 1 11.58 -2.48 7.90
N LEU A 2 11.51 -2.65 6.59
CA LEU A 2 10.30 -2.50 5.76
C LEU A 2 9.19 -3.53 6.07
N GLN A 3 9.35 -4.33 7.13
CA GLN A 3 8.54 -5.52 7.47
C GLN A 3 7.10 -5.21 7.90
N GLN A 4 6.74 -3.95 8.18
CA GLN A 4 5.41 -3.59 8.66
C GLN A 4 4.51 -2.93 7.59
N ALA A 5 5.07 -2.57 6.43
CA ALA A 5 4.27 -1.95 5.38
C ALA A 5 3.44 -3.02 4.64
N PRO A 6 2.14 -2.78 4.39
CA PRO A 6 1.34 -3.67 3.56
C PRO A 6 1.93 -3.76 2.16
N VAL A 7 2.14 -5.01 1.71
CA VAL A 7 2.69 -5.30 0.38
C VAL A 7 1.57 -5.83 -0.51
N ILE A 8 1.33 -5.12 -1.59
CA ILE A 8 0.40 -5.46 -2.66
C ILE A 8 1.26 -5.95 -3.83
N ILE A 9 1.02 -7.17 -4.29
CA ILE A 9 1.76 -7.76 -5.40
C ILE A 9 0.79 -8.01 -6.54
N VAL A 10 1.12 -7.44 -7.70
CA VAL A 10 0.37 -7.58 -8.94
C VAL A 10 1.19 -8.43 -9.90
N THR A 11 0.61 -9.55 -10.31
CA THR A 11 1.10 -10.37 -11.41
C THR A 11 0.22 -10.16 -12.64
N LYS A 12 0.55 -10.83 -13.74
CA LYS A 12 -0.21 -10.75 -15.00
C LYS A 12 -1.69 -11.15 -14.83
N ASP A 13 -1.97 -12.05 -13.91
CA ASP A 13 -3.26 -12.71 -13.73
C ASP A 13 -3.92 -12.39 -12.39
N GLN A 14 -3.15 -12.05 -11.36
CA GLN A 14 -3.63 -11.98 -9.98
C GLN A 14 -3.14 -10.75 -9.23
N ILE A 15 -3.98 -10.28 -8.33
CA ILE A 15 -3.67 -9.26 -7.32
C ILE A 15 -3.66 -9.97 -5.98
N THR A 16 -2.51 -9.93 -5.30
CA THR A 16 -2.33 -10.56 -4.01
C THR A 16 -1.93 -9.52 -2.96
N TYR A 17 -2.38 -9.73 -1.73
CA TYR A 17 -2.05 -8.93 -0.57
C TYR A 17 -1.39 -9.84 0.46
N GLN A 18 -0.14 -9.54 0.83
CA GLN A 18 0.65 -10.37 1.77
C GLN A 18 0.64 -11.88 1.40
N GLY A 19 0.69 -12.19 0.10
CA GLY A 19 0.67 -13.57 -0.41
C GLY A 19 -0.72 -14.22 -0.53
N GLN A 20 -1.79 -13.54 -0.13
CA GLN A 20 -3.16 -14.02 -0.29
C GLN A 20 -3.82 -13.41 -1.52
N LEU A 21 -4.50 -14.22 -2.32
CA LEU A 21 -5.29 -13.75 -3.46
C LEU A 21 -6.40 -12.80 -2.97
N VAL A 22 -6.49 -11.64 -3.63
CA VAL A 22 -7.53 -10.63 -3.40
C VAL A 22 -8.49 -10.58 -4.57
N ALA A 23 -7.96 -10.52 -5.78
CA ALA A 23 -8.75 -10.48 -7.01
C ALA A 23 -7.93 -10.96 -8.21
N SER A 24 -8.61 -11.36 -9.28
CA SER A 24 -7.94 -11.56 -10.58
C SER A 24 -7.85 -10.23 -11.32
N VAL A 25 -6.76 -10.04 -12.08
CA VAL A 25 -6.55 -8.83 -12.91
C VAL A 25 -7.71 -8.66 -13.88
N ASP A 26 -8.11 -9.76 -14.49
CA ASP A 26 -9.16 -9.81 -15.47
C ASP A 26 -10.53 -9.37 -14.92
N SER A 27 -10.89 -9.84 -13.72
CA SER A 27 -12.11 -9.38 -13.04
C SER A 27 -12.09 -7.88 -12.77
N VAL A 28 -10.96 -7.33 -12.34
CA VAL A 28 -10.83 -5.90 -12.03
C VAL A 28 -10.83 -5.01 -13.27
N LEU A 29 -10.29 -5.52 -14.39
CA LEU A 29 -10.27 -4.82 -15.68
C LEU A 29 -11.60 -4.88 -16.42
N ARG A 30 -12.37 -5.96 -16.28
CA ARG A 30 -13.72 -6.09 -16.83
C ARG A 30 -14.78 -5.37 -16.01
N ASP A 31 -14.46 -5.05 -14.76
CA ASP A 31 -15.35 -4.31 -13.89
C ASP A 31 -15.43 -2.85 -14.33
N ASP A 32 -16.43 -2.57 -15.18
CA ASP A 32 -16.86 -1.26 -15.69
C ASP A 32 -17.67 -0.45 -14.67
N SER A 33 -17.76 -0.93 -13.43
CA SER A 33 -18.36 -0.16 -12.35
C SER A 33 -17.63 1.20 -12.20
N PRO A 34 -18.37 2.28 -11.91
CA PRO A 34 -17.79 3.60 -11.67
C PRO A 34 -17.00 3.65 -10.35
N THR A 35 -16.84 2.53 -9.66
CA THR A 35 -16.03 2.42 -8.44
C THR A 35 -14.54 2.45 -8.82
N PHE A 36 -13.89 3.54 -8.44
CA PHE A 36 -12.46 3.76 -8.63
C PHE A 36 -11.57 2.85 -7.76
N LYS A 37 -12.14 1.90 -7.01
CA LYS A 37 -11.47 1.10 -5.98
C LYS A 37 -11.79 -0.39 -6.11
N ILE A 38 -10.89 -1.23 -5.60
CA ILE A 38 -11.05 -2.68 -5.48
C ILE A 38 -11.52 -2.96 -4.05
N ASP A 39 -12.80 -3.26 -3.85
CA ASP A 39 -13.39 -3.35 -2.51
C ASP A 39 -12.70 -4.37 -1.60
N ALA A 40 -12.41 -5.58 -2.12
CA ALA A 40 -11.71 -6.61 -1.36
C ALA A 40 -10.28 -6.20 -0.94
N LEU A 41 -9.62 -5.34 -1.73
CA LEU A 41 -8.31 -4.81 -1.38
C LEU A 41 -8.44 -3.65 -0.38
N PHE A 42 -9.46 -2.80 -0.58
CA PHE A 42 -9.76 -1.67 0.30
C PHE A 42 -9.97 -2.14 1.74
N GLU A 43 -10.79 -3.15 1.99
CA GLU A 43 -11.06 -3.64 3.34
C GLU A 43 -9.80 -4.12 4.06
N ARG A 44 -8.92 -4.84 3.34
CA ARG A 44 -7.64 -5.33 3.90
C ARG A 44 -6.69 -4.18 4.21
N LEU A 45 -6.62 -3.20 3.31
CA LEU A 45 -5.79 -2.01 3.50
C LEU A 45 -6.34 -1.14 4.64
N ASP A 46 -7.65 -0.89 4.71
CA ASP A 46 -8.27 -0.10 5.78
C ASP A 46 -8.01 -0.73 7.16
N ALA A 47 -8.15 -2.06 7.27
CA ALA A 47 -7.81 -2.79 8.49
C ALA A 47 -6.32 -2.66 8.86
N ALA A 48 -5.43 -2.76 7.87
CA ALA A 48 -3.99 -2.58 8.08
C ALA A 48 -3.65 -1.14 8.51
N SER A 49 -4.25 -0.14 7.87
CA SER A 49 -4.09 1.28 8.15
C SER A 49 -4.49 1.61 9.58
N LYS A 50 -5.67 1.15 10.03
CA LYS A 50 -6.13 1.30 11.41
C LYS A 50 -5.16 0.67 12.40
N LYS A 51 -4.74 -0.57 12.15
CA LYS A 51 -3.79 -1.27 13.01
C LYS A 51 -2.44 -0.56 13.11
N ILE A 52 -1.90 -0.08 11.99
CA ILE A 52 -0.64 0.67 11.97
C ILE A 52 -0.79 1.98 12.74
N LYS A 53 -1.88 2.73 12.52
CA LYS A 53 -2.17 3.97 13.25
C LYS A 53 -2.27 3.76 14.77
N GLU A 54 -2.91 2.66 15.19
CA GLU A 54 -2.97 2.28 16.60
C GLU A 54 -1.58 1.94 17.17
N GLU A 55 -0.78 1.14 16.46
CA GLU A 55 0.59 0.79 16.88
C GLU A 55 1.50 2.03 16.96
N VAL A 56 1.35 2.98 16.03
CA VAL A 56 2.03 4.29 16.04
C VAL A 56 1.57 5.12 17.23
N GLY A 57 0.25 5.24 17.43
CA GLY A 57 -0.34 6.04 18.51
C GLY A 57 -0.03 5.50 19.90
N MET A 58 0.15 4.18 20.05
CA MET A 58 0.57 3.55 21.30
C MET A 58 2.09 3.60 21.54
N ASN A 59 2.88 4.30 20.70
CA ASN A 59 4.35 4.34 20.78
C ASN A 59 4.99 2.93 20.83
N LYS A 60 4.35 1.93 20.22
CA LYS A 60 4.91 0.57 20.12
C LYS A 60 5.99 0.47 19.03
N LEU A 61 6.20 1.54 18.27
CA LEU A 61 7.25 1.64 17.29
C LEU A 61 8.61 1.95 17.93
N PRO A 62 9.71 1.42 17.37
CA PRO A 62 11.06 1.88 17.66
C PRO A 62 11.15 3.41 17.54
N LYS A 63 11.88 4.06 18.46
CA LYS A 63 12.05 5.53 18.49
C LYS A 63 12.46 6.13 17.14
N ASP A 64 13.26 5.40 16.37
CA ASP A 64 13.68 5.80 15.02
C ASP A 64 12.53 5.90 14.01
N LEU A 65 11.53 5.01 14.11
CA LEU A 65 10.35 5.02 13.24
C LEU A 65 9.33 6.06 13.71
N ALA A 66 9.19 6.26 15.02
CA ALA A 66 8.37 7.33 15.57
C ALA A 66 8.85 8.72 15.10
N LYS A 67 10.16 8.96 15.12
CA LYS A 67 10.75 10.19 14.57
C LYS A 67 10.51 10.35 13.07
N ALA A 68 10.64 9.27 12.29
CA ALA A 68 10.31 9.30 10.86
C ALA A 68 8.84 9.64 10.60
N CYS A 69 7.93 9.21 11.49
CA CYS A 69 6.51 9.57 11.42
C CYS A 69 6.23 11.03 11.80
N GLU A 70 6.93 11.56 12.80
CA GLU A 70 6.86 12.99 13.15
C GLU A 70 7.42 13.87 12.03
N ASP A 71 8.59 13.52 11.49
CA ASP A 71 9.21 14.22 10.37
C ASP A 71 8.28 14.21 9.13
N ALA A 72 7.66 13.06 8.82
CA ALA A 72 6.69 12.96 7.74
C ALA A 72 5.45 13.86 7.96
N LYS A 73 4.93 13.94 9.19
CA LYS A 73 3.83 14.87 9.55
C LYS A 73 4.23 16.34 9.38
N GLN A 74 5.51 16.66 9.54
CA GLN A 74 6.06 18.00 9.34
C GLN A 74 6.46 18.28 7.88
N ASN A 75 6.10 17.42 6.92
CA ASN A 75 6.56 17.47 5.51
C ASN A 75 8.09 17.43 5.36
N ILE A 76 8.81 16.93 6.37
CA ILE A 76 10.26 16.74 6.32
C ILE A 76 10.50 15.38 5.69
N ARG A 77 11.30 15.34 4.62
CA ARG A 77 11.68 14.08 3.97
C ARG A 77 12.49 13.25 4.97
N PRO A 78 12.01 12.06 5.39
CA PRO A 78 12.70 11.29 6.40
C PRO A 78 14.00 10.70 5.85
N GLN A 79 14.93 10.38 6.74
CA GLN A 79 16.26 9.88 6.37
C GLN A 79 16.17 8.58 5.53
N PRO A 80 17.10 8.36 4.58
CA PRO A 80 17.11 7.15 3.76
C PRO A 80 17.07 5.87 4.61
N GLY A 81 16.11 4.99 4.34
CA GLY A 81 15.94 3.72 5.07
C GLY A 81 15.08 3.79 6.35
N LYS A 82 14.59 4.98 6.73
CA LYS A 82 13.68 5.17 7.87
C LYS A 82 12.40 5.85 7.37
N ILE A 83 11.49 5.08 6.79
CA ILE A 83 10.20 5.60 6.32
C ILE A 83 9.14 5.25 7.37
N CYS A 84 8.27 6.20 7.69
CA CYS A 84 7.14 5.95 8.56
C CYS A 84 6.23 4.87 7.94
N PRO A 85 5.83 3.82 8.68
CA PRO A 85 4.88 2.84 8.16
C PRO A 85 3.45 3.39 8.09
N ASP A 86 3.12 4.43 8.85
CA ASP A 86 1.82 5.10 8.78
C ASP A 86 1.63 5.76 7.42
N GLY A 87 0.55 5.39 6.75
CA GLY A 87 0.26 5.85 5.40
C GLY A 87 1.21 5.34 4.31
N LEU A 88 2.06 4.34 4.59
CA LEU A 88 2.95 3.73 3.59
C LEU A 88 2.43 2.36 3.11
N ALA A 89 2.25 2.21 1.80
CA ALA A 89 2.00 0.92 1.16
C ALA A 89 3.08 0.62 0.12
N ILE A 90 3.39 -0.66 -0.10
CA ILE A 90 4.31 -1.09 -1.14
C ILE A 90 3.51 -1.74 -2.25
N LEU A 91 3.64 -1.22 -3.47
CA LEU A 91 3.07 -1.80 -4.67
C LEU A 91 4.18 -2.43 -5.49
N GLN A 92 4.14 -3.76 -5.60
CA GLN A 92 4.98 -4.54 -6.50
C GLN A 92 4.20 -4.87 -7.76
N ALA A 93 4.69 -4.39 -8.90
CA ALA A 93 4.08 -4.63 -10.20
C ALA A 93 5.18 -4.77 -11.27
N ASP A 94 4.89 -5.58 -12.28
CA ASP A 94 5.77 -5.72 -13.46
C ASP A 94 5.52 -4.57 -14.45
N GLU A 95 6.49 -4.29 -15.33
CA GLU A 95 6.35 -3.30 -16.40
C GLU A 95 5.15 -3.58 -17.32
N SER A 96 4.80 -4.85 -17.51
CA SER A 96 3.65 -5.25 -18.33
C SER A 96 2.27 -4.99 -17.69
N THR A 97 2.22 -4.42 -16.49
CA THR A 97 0.97 -4.19 -15.76
C THR A 97 0.20 -3.00 -16.37
N ASP A 98 -1.09 -3.19 -16.65
CA ASP A 98 -1.95 -2.16 -17.23
C ASP A 98 -2.07 -0.93 -16.30
N ALA A 99 -1.91 0.27 -16.85
CA ALA A 99 -1.99 1.52 -16.10
C ALA A 99 -3.36 1.73 -15.42
N ARG A 100 -4.46 1.22 -16.00
CA ARG A 100 -5.81 1.26 -15.40
C ARG A 100 -5.85 0.48 -14.10
N LEU A 101 -5.16 -0.67 -14.06
CA LEU A 101 -5.06 -1.49 -12.87
C LEU A 101 -4.24 -0.79 -11.79
N ILE A 102 -3.09 -0.22 -12.17
CA ILE A 102 -2.25 0.57 -11.26
C ILE A 102 -3.06 1.71 -10.66
N ASN A 103 -3.81 2.46 -11.47
CA ASN A 103 -4.64 3.56 -11.00
C ASN A 103 -5.74 3.09 -10.02
N LYS A 104 -6.42 1.98 -10.31
CA LYS A 104 -7.41 1.41 -9.36
C LYS A 104 -6.75 1.03 -8.03
N ILE A 105 -5.56 0.44 -8.05
CA ILE A 105 -4.83 0.07 -6.82
C ILE A 105 -4.37 1.31 -6.05
N VAL A 106 -3.81 2.31 -6.72
CA VAL A 106 -3.37 3.58 -6.12
C VAL A 106 -4.56 4.28 -5.47
N ASN A 107 -5.69 4.39 -6.16
CA ASN A 107 -6.92 4.97 -5.61
C ASN A 107 -7.44 4.18 -4.42
N THR A 108 -7.38 2.85 -4.47
CA THR A 108 -7.78 1.98 -3.37
C THR A 108 -6.91 2.19 -2.13
N ALA A 109 -5.60 2.24 -2.31
CA ALA A 109 -4.64 2.48 -1.24
C ALA A 109 -4.81 3.88 -0.63
N LYS A 110 -4.97 4.90 -1.47
CA LYS A 110 -5.26 6.27 -1.02
C LYS A 110 -6.57 6.35 -0.23
N ALA A 111 -7.63 5.69 -0.70
CA ALA A 111 -8.91 5.65 0.02
C ALA A 111 -8.77 4.97 1.40
N ALA A 112 -7.89 3.97 1.53
CA ALA A 112 -7.59 3.30 2.79
C ALA A 112 -6.63 4.10 3.71
N GLY A 113 -6.19 5.29 3.29
CA GLY A 113 -5.31 6.16 4.06
C GLY A 113 -3.81 5.88 3.88
N PHE A 114 -3.42 5.21 2.79
CA PHE A 114 -2.03 5.10 2.36
C PHE A 114 -1.70 6.17 1.33
N ASP A 115 -1.25 7.32 1.80
CA ASP A 115 -0.87 8.46 0.95
C ASP A 115 0.49 8.27 0.25
N ASN A 116 1.37 7.42 0.83
CA ASN A 116 2.68 7.12 0.28
C ASN A 116 2.71 5.71 -0.29
N LEU A 117 2.80 5.58 -1.61
CA LEU A 117 2.99 4.29 -2.28
C LEU A 117 4.43 4.17 -2.79
N LEU A 118 5.14 3.16 -2.32
CA LEU A 118 6.43 2.77 -2.88
C LEU A 118 6.22 1.77 -4.00
N PHE A 119 6.64 2.15 -5.19
CA PHE A 119 6.66 1.27 -6.35
C PHE A 119 7.95 0.45 -6.35
N ALA A 120 7.82 -0.87 -6.29
CA ALA A 120 8.92 -1.79 -6.43
C ALA A 120 8.70 -2.60 -7.71
N VAL A 121 9.43 -2.26 -8.78
CA VAL A 121 9.39 -3.02 -10.03
C VAL A 121 10.02 -4.39 -9.77
N LYS A 122 9.26 -5.45 -10.02
CA LYS A 122 9.81 -6.79 -9.93
C LYS A 122 10.50 -7.09 -11.25
N ASN A 123 11.81 -6.80 -11.32
CA ASN A 123 12.64 -7.33 -12.40
C ASN A 123 12.70 -8.84 -12.23
N LYS A 124 12.22 -9.58 -13.25
CA LYS A 124 12.38 -11.03 -13.33
C LYS A 124 13.85 -11.42 -13.26
#